data_AF-A0A239ZFR5-F1
#
_entry.id   AF-A0A239ZFR5-F1
#
_cell.length_a   1.000
_cell.length_b   1.000
_cell.length_c   1.000
_cell.angle_alpha   90.00
_cell.angle_beta   90.00
_cell.angle_gamma   90.00
#
_symmetry.space_group_name_H-M   'P 1'
#
loop_
_entity.id
_entity.type
_entity.pdbx_description
1 polymer ?
#
loop_
_entity_poly.entity_id
_entity_poly.type
_entity_poly.pdbx_seq_one_letter_code
_entity_poly.pdbx_strand_id
1 'polypeptide(L)'
;MKNSLKGIITLCLIAAVCGGILGLTYDATKDTIAAIEKKESLQLDVILPGLNADEPKEMNVKLEENGPISSAYEVYSKGELVGHAIISNAQGMGPLKMTVGITKDGKIGGLKIVSHAETPGIGDIVEKESFMGRYKGKPIEQELKIVKTTPSADNEVEAVTGATITSTGVTKAVNEAIKFYKENVLGEEVKEEEEKPLEAKDIIPEADSMKDVEVELTENVKEVKGIYKGEELLGYAITGLGAGMNEIQTMVGISNDGKIVFVKVVADSETEGIGDVIHEEDFTKKFLNKSVEERLEVVKNPPVKDNEVEAVTGATVSTEGVTGGVNNAIKFYNEKLKK
;
A
#
# COMPACT_ATOMS: atom_id res chain seq x y z
N MET A 1 -4.60 -63.66 38.86
CA MET A 1 -5.07 -63.41 37.48
C MET A 1 -6.49 -62.84 37.41
N LYS A 2 -7.53 -63.49 37.99
CA LYS A 2 -8.93 -62.99 37.91
C LYS A 2 -9.16 -61.58 38.50
N ASN A 3 -8.48 -61.21 39.59
CA ASN A 3 -8.66 -59.88 40.21
C ASN A 3 -7.95 -58.75 39.44
N SER A 4 -6.78 -59.03 38.84
CA SER A 4 -6.06 -58.08 37.99
C SER A 4 -6.81 -57.80 36.68
N LEU A 5 -7.43 -58.83 36.08
CA LEU A 5 -8.23 -58.66 34.86
C LEU A 5 -9.49 -57.82 35.12
N LYS A 6 -10.15 -58.01 36.27
CA LYS A 6 -11.28 -57.16 36.69
C LYS A 6 -10.84 -55.70 36.86
N GLY A 7 -9.69 -55.45 37.49
CA GLY A 7 -9.15 -54.09 37.64
C GLY A 7 -8.89 -53.39 36.30
N ILE A 8 -8.29 -54.11 35.33
CA ILE A 8 -8.03 -53.57 33.98
C ILE A 8 -9.33 -53.25 33.24
N ILE A 9 -10.32 -54.15 33.29
CA ILE A 9 -11.62 -53.94 32.63
C ILE A 9 -12.37 -52.75 33.27
N THR A 10 -12.39 -52.66 34.59
CA THR A 10 -13.01 -51.54 35.31
C THR A 10 -12.34 -50.22 34.93
N LEU A 11 -11.01 -50.17 34.87
CA LEU A 11 -10.29 -48.96 34.46
C LEU A 11 -10.57 -48.59 33.00
N CYS A 12 -10.61 -49.56 32.08
CA CYS A 12 -10.95 -49.33 30.68
C CYS A 12 -12.36 -48.77 30.51
N LEU A 13 -13.34 -49.32 31.25
CA LEU A 13 -14.71 -48.82 31.24
C LEU A 13 -14.81 -47.39 31.77
N ILE A 14 -14.15 -47.09 32.89
CA ILE A 14 -14.11 -45.73 33.45
C ILE A 14 -13.45 -44.77 32.45
N ALA A 15 -12.31 -45.16 31.86
CA ALA A 15 -11.62 -44.35 30.86
C ALA A 15 -12.49 -44.10 29.61
N ALA A 16 -13.21 -45.12 29.13
CA ALA A 16 -14.12 -44.98 27.99
C ALA A 16 -15.29 -44.03 28.30
N VAL A 17 -15.87 -44.12 29.50
CA VAL A 17 -16.95 -43.22 29.95
C VAL A 17 -16.43 -41.79 30.08
N CYS A 18 -15.30 -41.58 30.76
CA CYS A 18 -14.70 -40.25 30.90
C CYS A 18 -14.30 -39.64 29.55
N GLY A 19 -13.70 -40.43 28.66
CA GLY A 19 -13.33 -40.00 27.31
C GLY A 19 -14.56 -39.66 26.46
N GLY A 20 -15.63 -40.44 26.57
CA GLY A 20 -16.90 -40.16 25.91
C GLY A 20 -17.54 -38.85 26.38
N ILE A 21 -17.60 -38.64 27.70
CA ILE A 21 -18.12 -37.38 28.27
C ILE A 21 -17.28 -36.18 27.82
N LEU A 22 -15.94 -36.32 27.84
CA LEU A 22 -15.04 -35.25 27.41
C LEU A 22 -15.19 -34.95 25.91
N GLY A 23 -15.30 -35.98 25.07
CA GLY A 23 -15.51 -35.84 23.63
C GLY A 23 -16.83 -35.15 23.28
N LEU A 24 -17.92 -35.53 23.95
CA LEU A 24 -19.23 -34.87 23.79
C LEU A 24 -19.19 -33.41 24.26
N THR A 25 -18.51 -33.14 25.38
CA THR A 25 -18.36 -31.77 25.89
C THR A 25 -17.55 -30.92 24.90
N TYR A 26 -16.44 -31.44 24.38
CA TYR A 26 -15.61 -30.75 23.39
C TYR A 26 -16.39 -30.47 22.10
N ASP A 27 -17.13 -31.45 21.58
CA ASP A 27 -17.90 -31.26 20.34
C ASP A 27 -19.01 -30.22 20.48
N ALA A 28 -19.64 -30.14 21.66
CA ALA A 28 -20.67 -29.14 21.97
C ALA A 28 -20.09 -27.74 22.23
N THR A 29 -18.85 -27.61 22.72
CA THR A 29 -18.27 -26.31 23.08
C THR A 29 -17.32 -25.74 22.03
N LYS A 30 -16.76 -26.55 21.12
CA LYS A 30 -15.76 -26.11 20.13
C LYS A 30 -16.21 -24.88 19.33
N ASP A 31 -17.47 -24.86 18.89
CA ASP A 31 -17.99 -23.78 18.05
C ASP A 31 -18.19 -22.49 18.87
N THR A 32 -18.59 -22.63 20.14
CA THR A 32 -18.73 -21.50 21.07
C THR A 32 -17.37 -20.91 21.42
N ILE A 33 -16.37 -21.75 21.70
CA ILE A 33 -15.00 -21.31 22.00
C ILE A 33 -14.40 -20.61 20.78
N ALA A 34 -14.53 -21.21 19.59
CA ALA A 34 -14.06 -20.60 18.35
C ALA A 34 -14.74 -19.25 18.07
N ALA A 35 -16.05 -19.13 18.32
CA ALA A 35 -16.78 -17.87 18.16
C ALA A 35 -16.31 -16.79 19.15
N ILE A 36 -16.03 -17.16 20.41
CA ILE A 36 -15.50 -16.24 21.42
C ILE A 36 -14.09 -15.79 21.07
N GLU A 37 -13.18 -16.72 20.72
CA GLU A 37 -11.81 -16.40 20.29
C GLU A 37 -11.80 -15.53 19.03
N LYS A 38 -12.73 -15.76 18.10
CA LYS A 38 -12.90 -14.94 16.90
C LYS A 38 -13.42 -13.53 17.24
N LYS A 39 -14.36 -13.42 18.17
CA LYS A 39 -14.85 -12.13 18.65
C LYS A 39 -13.76 -11.34 19.38
N GLU A 40 -12.97 -12.00 20.22
CA GLU A 40 -11.84 -11.38 20.92
C GLU A 40 -10.71 -10.98 19.98
N SER A 41 -10.44 -11.76 18.92
CA SER A 41 -9.41 -11.40 17.91
C SER A 41 -9.85 -10.24 17.01
N LEU A 42 -11.14 -10.11 16.69
CA LEU A 42 -11.66 -8.98 15.93
C LEU A 42 -11.72 -7.68 16.76
N GLN A 43 -11.89 -7.77 18.08
CA GLN A 43 -12.05 -6.64 19.00
C GLN A 43 -13.13 -5.65 18.52
N LEU A 44 -14.36 -6.15 18.38
CA LEU A 44 -15.50 -5.38 17.84
C LEU A 44 -15.73 -4.04 18.56
N ASP A 45 -15.48 -3.96 19.88
CA ASP A 45 -15.62 -2.72 20.65
C ASP A 45 -14.58 -1.64 20.27
N VAL A 46 -13.43 -2.05 19.72
CA VAL A 46 -12.37 -1.14 19.25
C VAL A 46 -12.68 -0.66 17.84
N ILE A 47 -13.08 -1.58 16.95
CA ILE A 47 -13.27 -1.28 15.53
C ILE A 47 -14.67 -0.72 15.19
N LEU A 48 -15.68 -0.95 16.04
CA LEU A 48 -17.05 -0.43 15.91
C LEU A 48 -17.53 0.16 17.25
N PRO A 49 -16.81 1.16 17.79
CA PRO A 49 -17.02 1.66 19.14
C PRO A 49 -18.39 2.32 19.31
N GLY A 50 -19.09 2.00 20.40
CA GLY A 50 -20.39 2.59 20.73
C GLY A 50 -21.58 1.97 19.98
N LEU A 51 -21.35 0.97 19.13
CA LEU A 51 -22.42 0.30 18.37
C LEU A 51 -22.94 -0.98 19.05
N ASN A 52 -22.38 -1.37 20.20
CA ASN A 52 -22.71 -2.61 20.93
C ASN A 52 -22.65 -3.85 20.01
N ALA A 53 -21.68 -3.87 19.11
CA ALA A 53 -21.45 -4.94 18.16
C ALA A 53 -21.13 -6.26 18.89
N ASP A 54 -21.91 -7.31 18.65
CA ASP A 54 -21.78 -8.55 19.41
C ASP A 54 -21.76 -9.84 18.59
N GLU A 55 -22.23 -9.81 17.35
CA GLU A 55 -22.37 -10.99 16.48
C GLU A 55 -21.70 -10.77 15.11
N PRO A 56 -20.46 -11.26 14.90
CA PRO A 56 -19.81 -11.27 13.59
C PRO A 56 -20.21 -12.49 12.76
N LYS A 57 -20.59 -12.29 11.50
CA LYS A 57 -20.93 -13.33 10.51
C LYS A 57 -20.01 -13.23 9.31
N GLU A 58 -19.34 -14.33 8.98
CA GLU A 58 -18.38 -14.35 7.87
C GLU A 58 -19.10 -14.19 6.53
N MET A 59 -18.57 -13.30 5.69
CA MET A 59 -19.09 -13.06 4.36
C MET A 59 -18.66 -14.20 3.42
N ASN A 60 -19.59 -14.66 2.59
CA ASN A 60 -19.28 -15.67 1.57
C ASN A 60 -18.80 -14.98 0.28
N VAL A 61 -17.56 -14.50 0.30
CA VAL A 61 -16.89 -13.83 -0.82
C VAL A 61 -15.69 -14.66 -1.30
N LYS A 62 -15.37 -14.57 -2.60
CA LYS A 62 -14.14 -15.16 -3.13
C LYS A 62 -12.99 -14.19 -2.85
N LEU A 63 -12.02 -14.63 -2.07
CA LEU A 63 -10.80 -13.87 -1.78
C LEU A 63 -9.62 -14.52 -2.49
N GLU A 64 -8.68 -13.68 -2.92
CA GLU A 64 -7.43 -14.15 -3.53
C GLU A 64 -6.52 -14.77 -2.47
N GLU A 65 -5.83 -15.85 -2.84
CA GLU A 65 -4.88 -16.50 -1.95
C GLU A 65 -3.67 -15.57 -1.73
N ASN A 66 -3.41 -15.21 -0.47
CA ASN A 66 -2.43 -14.18 -0.08
C ASN A 66 -2.72 -12.77 -0.63
N GLY A 67 -3.97 -12.49 -1.00
CA GLY A 67 -4.39 -11.16 -1.43
C GLY A 67 -4.43 -10.13 -0.29
N PRO A 68 -4.78 -8.88 -0.63
CA PRO A 68 -4.85 -7.78 0.34
C PRO A 68 -5.89 -8.03 1.43
N ILE A 69 -6.95 -8.80 1.16
CA ILE A 69 -8.01 -9.13 2.13
C ILE A 69 -7.96 -10.61 2.52
N SER A 70 -7.84 -10.87 3.82
CA SER A 70 -7.83 -12.23 4.38
C SER A 70 -9.23 -12.79 4.65
N SER A 71 -10.14 -11.96 5.16
CA SER A 71 -11.50 -12.35 5.53
C SER A 71 -12.35 -11.11 5.79
N ALA A 72 -13.66 -11.22 5.61
CA ALA A 72 -14.60 -10.14 5.90
C ALA A 72 -15.82 -10.65 6.67
N TYR A 73 -16.36 -9.80 7.53
CA TYR A 73 -17.49 -10.11 8.41
C TYR A 73 -18.54 -9.00 8.35
N GLU A 74 -19.80 -9.39 8.27
CA GLU A 74 -20.91 -8.55 8.69
C GLU A 74 -21.01 -8.57 10.21
N VAL A 75 -21.25 -7.43 10.84
CA VAL A 75 -21.30 -7.31 12.29
C VAL A 75 -22.65 -6.78 12.73
N TYR A 76 -23.31 -7.52 13.62
CA TYR A 76 -24.65 -7.22 14.11
C TYR A 76 -24.63 -6.78 15.58
N SER A 77 -25.66 -6.03 15.96
CA SER A 77 -26.05 -5.76 17.34
C SER A 77 -27.53 -6.02 17.49
N LYS A 78 -27.92 -6.93 18.38
CA LYS A 78 -29.34 -7.31 18.60
C LYS A 78 -30.09 -7.69 17.30
N GLY A 79 -29.38 -8.31 16.36
CA GLY A 79 -29.93 -8.72 15.06
C GLY A 79 -29.99 -7.64 13.99
N GLU A 80 -29.57 -6.40 14.27
CA GLU A 80 -29.43 -5.33 13.27
C GLU A 80 -27.98 -5.22 12.81
N LEU A 81 -27.77 -5.10 11.49
CA LEU A 81 -26.45 -4.85 10.92
C LEU A 81 -25.95 -3.46 11.36
N VAL A 82 -24.80 -3.42 12.02
CA VAL A 82 -24.19 -2.17 12.52
C VAL A 82 -22.93 -1.77 11.73
N GLY A 83 -22.27 -2.73 11.09
CA GLY A 83 -21.09 -2.48 10.27
C GLY A 83 -20.45 -3.76 9.77
N HIS A 84 -19.21 -3.64 9.32
CA HIS A 84 -18.41 -4.73 8.80
C HIS A 84 -17.02 -4.70 9.42
N ALA A 85 -16.43 -5.88 9.59
CA ALA A 85 -15.04 -6.05 10.02
C ALA A 85 -14.27 -6.73 8.89
N ILE A 86 -13.28 -6.04 8.32
CA ILE A 86 -12.52 -6.52 7.17
C ILE A 86 -11.07 -6.70 7.61
N ILE A 87 -10.53 -7.91 7.47
CA ILE A 87 -9.14 -8.20 7.81
C ILE A 87 -8.27 -7.98 6.58
N SER A 88 -7.44 -6.94 6.61
CA SER A 88 -6.51 -6.59 5.55
C SER A 88 -5.07 -6.94 5.92
N ASN A 89 -4.32 -7.40 4.93
CA ASN A 89 -2.88 -7.51 4.92
C ASN A 89 -2.30 -6.27 4.23
N ALA A 90 -1.12 -5.84 4.65
CA ALA A 90 -0.32 -4.88 3.89
C ALA A 90 1.17 -5.03 4.23
N GLN A 91 1.98 -4.19 3.61
CA GLN A 91 3.41 -4.10 3.82
C GLN A 91 3.77 -2.70 4.33
N GLY A 92 4.36 -2.62 5.51
CA GLY A 92 5.04 -1.44 6.05
C GLY A 92 6.54 -1.62 5.95
N MET A 93 7.27 -1.34 7.03
CA MET A 93 8.68 -1.77 7.12
C MET A 93 8.80 -3.29 7.25
N GLY A 94 7.72 -3.94 7.71
CA GLY A 94 7.52 -5.38 7.66
C GLY A 94 6.06 -5.73 7.32
N PRO A 95 5.74 -7.03 7.23
CA PRO A 95 4.36 -7.46 7.02
C PRO A 95 3.46 -7.03 8.18
N LEU A 96 2.26 -6.56 7.85
CA LEU A 96 1.25 -6.13 8.81
C LEU A 96 -0.11 -6.70 8.47
N LYS A 97 -0.88 -7.05 9.50
CA LYS A 97 -2.25 -7.56 9.40
C LYS A 97 -3.13 -6.86 10.41
N MET A 98 -4.26 -6.35 9.95
CA MET A 98 -5.18 -5.60 10.80
C MET A 98 -6.64 -5.85 10.44
N THR A 99 -7.51 -5.61 11.39
CA THR A 99 -8.95 -5.53 11.20
C THR A 99 -9.37 -4.07 11.07
N VAL A 100 -10.06 -3.75 9.98
CA VAL A 100 -10.65 -2.45 9.68
C VAL A 100 -12.15 -2.55 9.93
N GLY A 101 -12.67 -1.74 10.85
CA GLY A 101 -14.11 -1.61 11.06
C GLY A 101 -14.70 -0.54 10.16
N ILE A 102 -15.71 -0.90 9.37
CA ILE A 102 -16.47 0.06 8.55
C ILE A 102 -17.91 0.07 9.07
N THR A 103 -18.39 1.24 9.48
CA THR A 103 -19.75 1.42 9.98
C THR A 103 -20.75 1.44 8.82
N LYS A 104 -22.01 1.11 9.11
CA LYS A 104 -23.08 1.12 8.07
C LYS A 104 -23.31 2.48 7.40
N ASP A 105 -22.90 3.58 8.04
CA ASP A 105 -22.96 4.94 7.49
C ASP A 105 -21.75 5.30 6.61
N GLY A 106 -20.89 4.33 6.27
CA GLY A 106 -19.79 4.55 5.32
C GLY A 106 -18.60 5.27 5.94
N LYS A 107 -18.26 4.96 7.20
CA LYS A 107 -17.09 5.55 7.87
C LYS A 107 -16.21 4.49 8.48
N ILE A 108 -14.95 4.83 8.67
CA ILE A 108 -14.05 3.99 9.46
C ILE A 108 -14.44 4.08 10.94
N GLY A 109 -14.88 2.98 11.53
CA GLY A 109 -15.22 2.90 12.95
C GLY A 109 -13.96 2.88 13.85
N GLY A 110 -12.93 2.16 13.40
CA GLY A 110 -11.67 2.00 14.09
C GLY A 110 -10.81 0.90 13.48
N LEU A 111 -9.55 0.83 13.90
CA LEU A 111 -8.57 -0.13 13.42
C LEU A 111 -8.05 -0.97 14.58
N LYS A 112 -7.76 -2.25 14.31
CA LYS A 112 -7.08 -3.12 15.27
C LYS A 112 -5.97 -3.93 14.60
N ILE A 113 -4.75 -3.81 15.10
CA ILE A 113 -3.65 -4.68 14.67
C ILE A 113 -3.87 -6.11 15.17
N VAL A 114 -3.81 -7.06 14.24
CA VAL A 114 -3.85 -8.51 14.50
C VAL A 114 -2.43 -9.04 14.66
N SER A 115 -1.51 -8.64 13.78
CA SER A 115 -0.08 -8.96 13.86
C SER A 115 0.73 -7.98 13.02
N HIS A 116 1.99 -7.73 13.39
CA HIS A 116 2.92 -6.95 12.59
C HIS A 116 4.37 -7.40 12.86
N ALA A 117 5.26 -7.13 11.92
CA ALA A 117 6.70 -7.32 12.06
C ALA A 117 7.46 -6.00 11.79
N GLU A 118 6.92 -4.91 12.33
CA GLU A 118 7.51 -3.57 12.21
C GLU A 118 8.75 -3.40 13.10
N THR A 119 9.60 -2.41 12.78
CA THR A 119 10.82 -2.14 13.54
C THR A 119 10.50 -1.53 14.91
N PRO A 120 10.96 -2.14 16.03
CA PRO A 120 10.73 -1.59 17.37
C PRO A 120 11.28 -0.17 17.52
N GLY A 121 10.51 0.73 18.16
CA GLY A 121 10.86 2.14 18.35
C GLY A 121 10.68 3.05 17.12
N ILE A 122 10.36 2.48 15.94
CA ILE A 122 10.07 3.24 14.72
C ILE A 122 8.65 2.91 14.22
N GLY A 123 8.43 1.68 13.77
CA GLY A 123 7.15 1.24 13.19
C GLY A 123 6.17 0.68 14.22
N ASP A 124 6.55 0.57 15.50
CA ASP A 124 5.63 0.20 16.60
C ASP A 124 4.52 1.23 16.87
N ILE A 125 4.49 2.33 16.10
CA ILE A 125 3.40 3.30 16.08
C ILE A 125 2.03 2.64 15.89
N VAL A 126 1.99 1.48 15.23
CA VAL A 126 0.77 0.71 14.98
C VAL A 126 0.13 0.18 16.25
N GLU A 127 0.89 0.05 17.34
CA GLU A 127 0.37 -0.36 18.65
C GLU A 127 -0.29 0.82 19.41
N LYS A 128 -0.09 2.06 18.95
CA LYS A 128 -0.53 3.27 19.65
C LYS A 128 -1.91 3.71 19.19
N GLU A 129 -2.82 3.84 20.15
CA GLU A 129 -4.18 4.38 19.91
C GLU A 129 -4.14 5.79 19.30
N SER A 130 -3.14 6.60 19.64
CA SER A 130 -2.97 7.95 19.08
C SER A 130 -2.71 7.97 17.57
N PHE A 131 -2.19 6.88 17.00
CA PHE A 131 -2.01 6.72 15.57
C PHE A 131 -3.23 6.04 14.93
N MET A 132 -3.68 4.90 15.48
CA MET A 132 -4.85 4.17 14.96
C MET A 132 -6.14 5.00 15.01
N GLY A 133 -6.29 5.83 16.05
CA GLY A 133 -7.41 6.75 16.22
C GLY A 133 -7.49 7.85 15.15
N ARG A 134 -6.42 8.10 14.38
CA ARG A 134 -6.43 9.10 13.28
C ARG A 134 -7.37 8.69 12.15
N TYR A 135 -7.66 7.41 12.01
CA TYR A 135 -8.54 6.89 10.96
C TYR A 135 -10.02 6.90 11.37
N LYS A 136 -10.31 6.96 12.67
CA LYS A 136 -11.68 6.90 13.18
C LYS A 136 -12.53 8.07 12.66
N GLY A 137 -13.70 7.75 12.14
CA GLY A 137 -14.67 8.69 11.59
C GLY A 137 -14.37 9.16 10.16
N LYS A 138 -13.26 8.71 9.54
CA LYS A 138 -12.93 9.12 8.17
C LYS A 138 -13.94 8.54 7.16
N PRO A 139 -14.31 9.34 6.14
CA PRO A 139 -15.19 8.90 5.05
C PRO A 139 -14.54 7.80 4.21
N ILE A 140 -15.35 6.92 3.63
CA ILE A 140 -14.89 5.88 2.69
C ILE A 140 -15.18 6.23 1.23
N GLU A 141 -15.85 7.36 0.98
CA GLU A 141 -16.25 7.82 -0.35
C GLU A 141 -15.01 8.01 -1.26
N GLN A 142 -13.90 8.46 -0.68
CA GLN A 142 -12.61 8.61 -1.35
C GLN A 142 -11.54 7.78 -0.65
N GLU A 143 -10.49 7.44 -1.38
CA GLU A 143 -9.30 6.86 -0.77
C GLU A 143 -8.67 7.82 0.24
N LEU A 144 -8.16 7.25 1.31
CA LEU A 144 -7.41 7.98 2.32
C LEU A 144 -6.01 8.27 1.81
N LYS A 145 -5.52 9.49 2.07
CA LYS A 145 -4.21 9.96 1.64
C LYS A 145 -3.31 10.21 2.83
N ILE A 146 -2.08 9.73 2.78
CA ILE A 146 -1.06 10.09 3.76
C ILE A 146 -0.49 11.47 3.44
N VAL A 147 -0.40 12.31 4.46
CA VAL A 147 0.24 13.63 4.39
C VAL A 147 1.32 13.75 5.46
N LYS A 148 2.40 14.48 5.16
CA LYS A 148 3.49 14.75 6.12
C LYS A 148 3.25 16.03 6.93
N THR A 149 2.10 16.68 6.71
CA THR A 149 1.66 17.92 7.35
C THR A 149 0.36 17.70 8.08
N THR A 150 -0.11 18.72 8.80
CA THR A 150 -1.46 18.70 9.37
C THR A 150 -2.50 18.46 8.26
N PRO A 151 -3.43 17.50 8.43
CA PRO A 151 -4.48 17.23 7.47
C PRO A 151 -5.32 18.48 7.18
N SER A 152 -5.55 18.73 5.91
CA SER A 152 -6.36 19.83 5.37
C SER A 152 -7.69 19.35 4.78
N ALA A 153 -7.81 18.05 4.51
CA ALA A 153 -9.03 17.39 4.03
C ALA A 153 -9.42 16.19 4.91
N ASP A 154 -10.70 15.81 4.86
CA ASP A 154 -11.24 14.74 5.71
C ASP A 154 -10.68 13.34 5.37
N ASN A 155 -10.25 13.12 4.13
CA ASN A 155 -9.59 11.89 3.71
C ASN A 155 -8.07 11.88 3.97
N GLU A 156 -7.49 12.93 4.53
CA GLU A 156 -6.05 12.99 4.81
C GLU A 156 -5.71 12.45 6.21
N VAL A 157 -4.73 11.57 6.29
CA VAL A 157 -4.16 11.03 7.52
C VAL A 157 -2.73 11.56 7.65
N GLU A 158 -2.40 12.14 8.80
CA GLU A 158 -1.03 12.56 9.08
C GLU A 158 -0.12 11.34 9.29
N ALA A 159 1.02 11.29 8.61
CA ALA A 159 2.08 10.32 8.86
C ALA A 159 2.78 10.60 10.19
N VAL A 160 3.35 9.56 10.81
CA VAL A 160 4.21 9.75 11.98
C VAL A 160 5.64 10.00 11.51
N THR A 161 6.25 11.09 11.98
CA THR A 161 7.64 11.44 11.68
C THR A 161 8.58 10.27 11.99
N GLY A 162 9.39 9.87 11.00
CA GLY A 162 10.31 8.74 11.10
C GLY A 162 9.69 7.36 10.84
N ALA A 163 8.36 7.27 10.74
CA ALA A 163 7.62 6.04 10.49
C ALA A 163 6.64 6.20 9.30
N THR A 164 7.07 6.96 8.28
CA THR A 164 6.28 7.22 7.08
C THR A 164 5.93 5.95 6.32
N ILE A 165 6.89 5.04 6.15
CA ILE A 165 6.69 3.74 5.48
C ILE A 165 5.57 2.95 6.16
N THR A 166 5.65 2.80 7.49
CA THR A 166 4.60 2.15 8.28
C THR A 166 3.26 2.88 8.15
N SER A 167 3.27 4.22 8.18
CA SER A 167 2.04 5.03 8.07
C SER A 167 1.34 4.81 6.73
N THR A 168 2.12 4.78 5.64
CA THR A 168 1.64 4.48 4.28
C THR A 168 1.11 3.06 4.19
N GLY A 169 1.83 2.06 4.70
CA GLY A 169 1.39 0.67 4.70
C GLY A 169 0.04 0.46 5.42
N VAL A 170 -0.17 1.16 6.56
CA VAL A 170 -1.46 1.12 7.26
C VAL A 170 -2.57 1.79 6.44
N THR A 171 -2.31 2.95 5.84
CA THR A 171 -3.31 3.63 5.01
C THR A 171 -3.69 2.80 3.78
N LYS A 172 -2.71 2.12 3.15
CA LYS A 172 -2.97 1.16 2.07
C LYS A 172 -3.89 0.03 2.52
N ALA A 173 -3.61 -0.61 3.66
CA ALA A 173 -4.49 -1.65 4.21
C ALA A 173 -5.93 -1.16 4.41
N VAL A 174 -6.10 0.08 4.88
CA VAL A 174 -7.43 0.68 5.05
C VAL A 174 -8.10 0.94 3.71
N ASN A 175 -7.37 1.43 2.70
CA ASN A 175 -7.90 1.65 1.36
C ASN A 175 -8.28 0.33 0.66
N GLU A 176 -7.51 -0.74 0.85
CA GLU A 176 -7.87 -2.08 0.36
C GLU A 176 -9.18 -2.58 0.99
N ALA A 177 -9.35 -2.37 2.30
CA ALA A 177 -10.61 -2.69 2.98
C ALA A 177 -11.78 -1.82 2.45
N ILE A 178 -11.55 -0.55 2.15
CA ILE A 178 -12.54 0.35 1.53
C ILE A 178 -12.91 -0.15 0.13
N LYS A 179 -11.93 -0.48 -0.71
CA LYS A 179 -12.14 -1.02 -2.07
C LYS A 179 -12.97 -2.30 -2.01
N PHE A 180 -12.57 -3.25 -1.18
CA PHE A 180 -13.32 -4.48 -0.96
C PHE A 180 -14.76 -4.22 -0.51
N TYR A 181 -14.97 -3.29 0.43
CA TYR A 181 -16.29 -2.91 0.91
C TYR A 181 -17.18 -2.34 -0.21
N LYS A 182 -16.64 -1.41 -1.00
CA LYS A 182 -17.36 -0.83 -2.13
C LYS A 182 -17.78 -1.88 -3.16
N GLU A 183 -16.86 -2.76 -3.54
CA GLU A 183 -17.12 -3.80 -4.54
C GLU A 183 -18.09 -4.88 -4.03
N ASN A 184 -17.87 -5.40 -2.83
CA ASN A 184 -18.52 -6.61 -2.33
C ASN A 184 -19.72 -6.34 -1.41
N VAL A 185 -19.83 -5.14 -0.83
CA VAL A 185 -20.94 -4.74 0.04
C VAL A 185 -21.86 -3.73 -0.66
N LEU A 186 -21.29 -2.69 -1.27
CA LEU A 186 -22.10 -1.66 -1.97
C LEU A 186 -22.43 -2.06 -3.41
N GLY A 187 -21.70 -3.01 -4.01
CA GLY A 187 -21.84 -3.37 -5.42
C GLY A 187 -21.40 -2.26 -6.37
N GLU A 188 -20.55 -1.35 -5.89
CA GLU A 188 -19.95 -0.32 -6.71
C GLU A 188 -18.83 -0.93 -7.56
N GLU A 189 -18.82 -0.66 -8.87
CA GLU A 189 -17.62 -0.89 -9.67
C GLU A 189 -16.57 0.13 -9.27
N VAL A 190 -15.67 -0.26 -8.37
CA VAL A 190 -14.44 0.50 -8.13
C VAL A 190 -13.54 0.23 -9.32
N LYS A 191 -13.59 1.13 -10.31
CA LYS A 191 -12.52 1.16 -11.30
C LYS A 191 -11.24 1.49 -10.55
N GLU A 192 -10.21 0.67 -10.70
CA GLU A 192 -8.84 1.14 -10.44
C GLU A 192 -8.72 2.49 -11.15
N GLU A 193 -8.22 3.49 -10.44
CA GLU A 193 -7.79 4.73 -11.10
C GLU A 193 -6.69 4.32 -12.08
N GLU A 194 -7.08 3.98 -13.32
CA GLU A 194 -6.14 3.89 -14.43
C GLU A 194 -5.44 5.24 -14.46
N GLU A 195 -4.13 5.23 -14.23
CA GLU A 195 -3.34 6.45 -14.33
C GLU A 195 -3.68 7.10 -15.66
N LYS A 196 -4.26 8.31 -15.59
CA LYS A 196 -4.66 9.04 -16.78
C LYS A 196 -3.46 9.07 -17.75
N PRO A 197 -3.64 8.68 -19.04
CA PRO A 197 -2.54 8.67 -19.99
C PRO A 197 -1.86 10.03 -20.01
N LEU A 198 -0.53 10.04 -19.86
CA LEU A 198 0.25 11.29 -19.86
C LEU A 198 0.01 12.05 -21.16
N GLU A 199 -0.46 13.28 -21.05
CA GLU A 199 -0.60 14.20 -22.17
C GLU A 199 0.68 15.04 -22.32
N ALA A 200 0.92 15.60 -23.51
CA ALA A 200 2.10 16.44 -23.77
C ALA A 200 2.22 17.62 -22.78
N LYS A 201 1.08 18.22 -22.43
CA LYS A 201 0.98 19.34 -21.48
C LYS A 201 1.32 18.99 -20.04
N ASP A 202 1.24 17.71 -19.67
CA ASP A 202 1.61 17.24 -18.34
C ASP A 202 3.15 17.21 -18.19
N ILE A 203 3.87 17.12 -19.31
CA ILE A 203 5.33 17.12 -19.37
C ILE A 203 5.89 18.54 -19.61
N ILE A 204 5.36 19.25 -20.62
CA ILE A 204 5.71 20.63 -20.93
C ILE A 204 4.40 21.42 -21.08
N PRO A 205 4.06 22.37 -20.18
CA PRO A 205 2.73 23.00 -20.12
C PRO A 205 2.22 23.62 -21.43
N GLU A 206 3.11 24.18 -22.24
CA GLU A 206 2.77 24.82 -23.52
C GLU A 206 2.67 23.85 -24.71
N ALA A 207 2.95 22.56 -24.52
CA ALA A 207 2.88 21.54 -25.57
C ALA A 207 1.44 21.09 -25.85
N ASP A 208 1.17 20.74 -27.10
CA ASP A 208 -0.13 20.26 -27.57
C ASP A 208 -0.09 18.82 -28.11
N SER A 209 1.10 18.29 -28.41
CA SER A 209 1.22 16.97 -29.01
C SER A 209 2.53 16.27 -28.65
N MET A 210 2.49 14.95 -28.68
CA MET A 210 3.61 14.07 -28.41
C MET A 210 3.66 12.99 -29.50
N LYS A 211 4.83 12.76 -30.10
CA LYS A 211 4.99 11.87 -31.26
C LYS A 211 6.23 11.00 -31.10
N ASP A 212 6.17 9.76 -31.56
CA ASP A 212 7.34 8.88 -31.56
C ASP A 212 8.47 9.47 -32.41
N VAL A 213 9.70 9.33 -31.94
CA VAL A 213 10.90 9.76 -32.66
C VAL A 213 11.56 8.52 -33.25
N GLU A 214 11.77 8.53 -34.56
CA GLU A 214 12.55 7.49 -35.22
C GLU A 214 14.04 7.62 -34.86
N VAL A 215 14.45 6.93 -33.80
CA VAL A 215 15.83 6.87 -33.32
C VAL A 215 16.15 5.45 -32.84
N GLU A 216 17.38 5.00 -33.08
CA GLU A 216 17.84 3.71 -32.57
C GLU A 216 17.99 3.77 -31.04
N LEU A 217 17.16 3.00 -30.35
CA LEU A 217 17.16 2.90 -28.89
C LEU A 217 18.37 2.13 -28.38
N THR A 218 18.77 2.41 -27.14
CA THR A 218 19.79 1.64 -26.43
C THR A 218 19.12 0.63 -25.49
N GLU A 219 19.88 -0.35 -25.00
CA GLU A 219 19.36 -1.36 -24.06
C GLU A 219 18.74 -0.77 -22.78
N ASN A 220 19.11 0.46 -22.42
CA ASN A 220 18.66 1.14 -21.20
C ASN A 220 17.60 2.22 -21.46
N VAL A 221 17.04 2.31 -22.68
CA VAL A 221 15.97 3.25 -23.04
C VAL A 221 14.86 2.48 -23.74
N LYS A 222 13.65 2.55 -23.17
CA LYS A 222 12.48 1.82 -23.67
C LYS A 222 11.72 2.58 -24.75
N GLU A 223 11.65 3.90 -24.63
CA GLU A 223 10.85 4.73 -25.52
C GLU A 223 11.38 6.17 -25.57
N VAL A 224 11.21 6.82 -26.72
CA VAL A 224 11.50 8.23 -26.92
C VAL A 224 10.36 8.87 -27.72
N LYS A 225 9.79 9.94 -27.18
CA LYS A 225 8.81 10.76 -27.86
C LYS A 225 9.27 12.22 -27.91
N GLY A 226 9.03 12.89 -29.03
CA GLY A 226 9.19 14.32 -29.18
C GLY A 226 7.95 15.03 -28.66
N ILE A 227 8.15 16.14 -27.97
CA ILE A 227 7.10 16.96 -27.38
C ILE A 227 7.01 18.25 -28.18
N TYR A 228 5.82 18.58 -28.69
CA TYR A 228 5.63 19.62 -29.68
C TYR A 228 4.57 20.63 -29.27
N LYS A 229 4.72 21.85 -29.80
CA LYS A 229 3.64 22.84 -29.93
C LYS A 229 3.46 23.14 -31.41
N GLY A 230 2.40 22.61 -32.01
CA GLY A 230 2.22 22.56 -33.46
C GLY A 230 3.33 21.72 -34.12
N GLU A 231 4.22 22.39 -34.85
CA GLU A 231 5.38 21.76 -35.51
C GLU A 231 6.70 22.03 -34.79
N GLU A 232 6.71 22.93 -33.80
CA GLU A 232 7.90 23.27 -33.02
C GLU A 232 8.16 22.16 -32.00
N LEU A 233 9.33 21.53 -32.09
CA LEU A 233 9.82 20.61 -31.06
C LEU A 233 10.24 21.43 -29.84
N LEU A 234 9.70 21.15 -28.67
CA LEU A 234 10.03 21.80 -27.40
C LEU A 234 10.98 20.98 -26.52
N GLY A 235 10.99 19.65 -26.72
CA GLY A 235 11.80 18.72 -25.95
C GLY A 235 11.46 17.28 -26.26
N TYR A 236 11.90 16.37 -25.39
CA TYR A 236 11.68 14.94 -25.52
C TYR A 236 11.18 14.35 -24.20
N ALA A 237 10.29 13.37 -24.28
CA ALA A 237 10.00 12.43 -23.21
C ALA A 237 10.80 11.14 -23.48
N ILE A 238 11.67 10.75 -22.55
CA ILE A 238 12.53 9.58 -22.68
C ILE A 238 12.29 8.66 -21.50
N THR A 239 11.92 7.40 -21.78
CA THR A 239 11.71 6.38 -20.76
C THR A 239 13.00 5.60 -20.55
N GLY A 240 13.76 5.97 -19.53
CA GLY A 240 15.00 5.31 -19.14
C GLY A 240 14.78 4.17 -18.16
N LEU A 241 15.57 3.10 -18.30
CA LEU A 241 15.54 1.93 -17.43
C LEU A 241 16.58 2.07 -16.32
N GLY A 242 16.17 1.89 -15.08
CA GLY A 242 17.01 1.99 -13.90
C GLY A 242 17.02 0.69 -13.08
N ALA A 243 18.15 0.37 -12.47
CA ALA A 243 18.28 -0.80 -11.60
C ALA A 243 17.97 -0.42 -10.15
N GLY A 244 16.79 -0.77 -9.67
CA GLY A 244 16.45 -0.82 -8.24
C GLY A 244 16.62 -2.24 -7.68
N MET A 245 15.75 -2.64 -6.74
CA MET A 245 15.63 -4.07 -6.38
C MET A 245 15.14 -4.89 -7.57
N ASN A 246 14.27 -4.29 -8.38
CA ASN A 246 13.85 -4.75 -9.69
C ASN A 246 14.02 -3.60 -10.70
N GLU A 247 13.69 -3.82 -11.97
CA GLU A 247 13.72 -2.77 -12.98
C GLU A 247 12.70 -1.67 -12.66
N ILE A 248 13.13 -0.41 -12.81
CA ILE A 248 12.29 0.78 -12.69
C ILE A 248 12.34 1.54 -14.01
N GLN A 249 11.17 1.85 -14.57
CA GLN A 249 11.00 2.60 -15.81
C GLN A 249 10.60 4.03 -15.47
N THR A 250 11.49 4.97 -15.79
CA THR A 250 11.32 6.38 -15.47
C THR A 250 11.19 7.18 -16.75
N MET A 251 10.03 7.80 -16.96
CA MET A 251 9.84 8.78 -18.02
C MET A 251 10.38 10.14 -17.59
N VAL A 252 11.24 10.71 -18.42
CA VAL A 252 11.90 11.99 -18.17
C VAL A 252 11.60 12.94 -19.31
N GLY A 253 10.99 14.09 -18.99
CA GLY A 253 10.87 15.20 -19.90
C GLY A 253 12.13 16.05 -19.87
N ILE A 254 12.79 16.19 -21.02
CA ILE A 254 13.96 17.04 -21.21
C ILE A 254 13.61 18.12 -22.23
N SER A 255 13.68 19.38 -21.83
CA SER A 255 13.49 20.53 -22.73
C SER A 255 14.70 20.72 -23.65
N ASN A 256 14.51 21.43 -24.76
CA ASN A 256 15.59 21.71 -25.72
C ASN A 256 16.78 22.48 -25.13
N ASP A 257 16.58 23.24 -24.05
CA ASP A 257 17.67 23.92 -23.32
C ASP A 257 18.45 22.96 -22.40
N GLY A 258 18.15 21.65 -22.43
CA GLY A 258 18.88 20.63 -21.68
C GLY A 258 18.55 20.63 -20.19
N LYS A 259 17.30 20.88 -19.83
CA LYS A 259 16.82 20.79 -18.45
C LYS A 259 15.81 19.68 -18.30
N ILE A 260 15.83 19.04 -17.14
CA ILE A 260 14.77 18.12 -16.73
C ILE A 260 13.56 18.94 -16.30
N VAL A 261 12.45 18.78 -17.02
CA VAL A 261 11.18 19.50 -16.78
C VAL A 261 10.08 18.61 -16.25
N PHE A 262 10.29 17.29 -16.30
CA PHE A 262 9.32 16.30 -15.84
C PHE A 262 10.03 14.99 -15.48
N VAL A 263 9.58 14.32 -14.42
CA VAL A 263 9.98 12.96 -14.07
C VAL A 263 8.76 12.23 -13.54
N LYS A 264 8.50 11.02 -14.06
CA LYS A 264 7.49 10.12 -13.51
C LYS A 264 7.98 8.68 -13.62
N VAL A 265 7.77 7.91 -12.57
CA VAL A 265 7.91 6.45 -12.61
C VAL A 265 6.65 5.90 -13.29
N VAL A 266 6.82 5.30 -14.46
CA VAL A 266 5.71 4.83 -15.32
C VAL A 266 5.48 3.33 -15.22
N ALA A 267 6.47 2.59 -14.73
CA ALA A 267 6.35 1.20 -14.37
C ALA A 267 7.51 0.82 -13.44
N ASP A 268 7.25 -0.05 -12.49
CA ASP A 268 8.24 -0.67 -11.65
C ASP A 268 7.72 -2.04 -11.20
N SER A 269 8.58 -2.80 -10.55
CA SER A 269 8.18 -4.03 -9.86
C SER A 269 8.79 -4.02 -8.46
N GLU A 270 8.80 -2.86 -7.81
CA GLU A 270 9.34 -2.77 -6.47
C GLU A 270 8.52 -3.59 -5.47
N THR A 271 9.13 -3.91 -4.33
CA THR A 271 8.38 -4.50 -3.23
C THR A 271 7.44 -3.43 -2.70
N GLU A 272 6.13 -3.71 -2.73
CA GLU A 272 5.10 -2.81 -2.20
C GLU A 272 5.48 -2.28 -0.81
N GLY A 273 5.28 -0.98 -0.57
CA GLY A 273 5.50 -0.35 0.73
C GLY A 273 6.91 0.18 0.96
N ILE A 274 7.95 -0.39 0.33
CA ILE A 274 9.34 0.09 0.53
C ILE A 274 9.72 1.11 -0.54
N GLY A 275 9.35 0.84 -1.80
CA GLY A 275 9.70 1.66 -2.96
C GLY A 275 8.73 2.79 -3.28
N ASP A 276 7.48 2.70 -2.82
CA ASP A 276 6.35 3.56 -3.25
C ASP A 276 6.63 5.07 -3.23
N VAL A 277 7.55 5.52 -2.37
CA VAL A 277 7.99 6.92 -2.29
C VAL A 277 8.47 7.46 -3.65
N ILE A 278 8.92 6.60 -4.56
CA ILE A 278 9.34 7.03 -5.90
C ILE A 278 8.19 7.53 -6.78
N HIS A 279 6.95 7.21 -6.43
CA HIS A 279 5.74 7.73 -7.09
C HIS A 279 5.24 9.04 -6.45
N GLU A 280 5.78 9.45 -5.31
CA GLU A 280 5.41 10.71 -4.68
C GLU A 280 5.89 11.90 -5.52
N GLU A 281 5.02 12.90 -5.68
CA GLU A 281 5.35 14.13 -6.42
C GLU A 281 6.54 14.88 -5.77
N ASP A 282 6.63 14.87 -4.44
CA ASP A 282 7.74 15.47 -3.70
C ASP A 282 9.10 14.83 -4.03
N PHE A 283 9.11 13.53 -4.33
CA PHE A 283 10.32 12.83 -4.71
C PHE A 283 10.72 13.16 -6.15
N THR A 284 9.79 13.04 -7.09
CA THR A 284 10.06 13.31 -8.52
C THR A 284 10.42 14.79 -8.77
N LYS A 285 9.88 15.71 -7.96
CA LYS A 285 10.27 17.14 -7.96
C LYS A 285 11.75 17.38 -7.69
N LYS A 286 12.45 16.45 -7.01
CA LYS A 286 13.89 16.57 -6.73
C LYS A 286 14.74 16.60 -8.01
N PHE A 287 14.21 16.12 -9.14
CA PHE A 287 14.93 16.08 -10.42
C PHE A 287 14.70 17.33 -11.29
N LEU A 288 13.65 18.10 -11.01
CA LEU A 288 13.24 19.22 -11.85
C LEU A 288 14.28 20.33 -11.87
N ASN A 289 14.41 20.98 -13.02
CA ASN A 289 15.39 22.02 -13.34
C ASN A 289 16.86 21.61 -13.29
N LYS A 290 17.19 20.35 -13.00
CA LYS A 290 18.57 19.87 -13.07
C LYS A 290 19.04 19.84 -14.52
N SER A 291 20.31 20.21 -14.70
CA SER A 291 20.99 20.19 -16.00
C SER A 291 21.25 18.76 -16.45
N VAL A 292 21.15 18.51 -17.75
CA VAL A 292 21.54 17.24 -18.38
C VAL A 292 23.03 17.19 -18.76
N GLU A 293 23.81 18.22 -18.45
CA GLU A 293 25.24 18.27 -18.78
C GLU A 293 26.08 17.30 -17.93
N GLU A 294 25.66 17.06 -16.69
CA GLU A 294 26.33 16.18 -15.75
C GLU A 294 25.43 14.99 -15.37
N ARG A 295 26.06 13.89 -14.99
CA ARG A 295 25.36 12.77 -14.39
C ARG A 295 24.86 13.16 -13.00
N LEU A 296 23.63 12.75 -12.68
CA LEU A 296 23.07 12.92 -11.35
C LEU A 296 23.64 11.91 -10.36
N GLU A 297 23.96 12.37 -9.16
CA GLU A 297 24.56 11.61 -8.07
C GLU A 297 23.59 11.48 -6.89
N VAL A 298 23.40 10.27 -6.38
CA VAL A 298 22.58 10.04 -5.18
C VAL A 298 23.41 10.32 -3.93
N VAL A 299 22.90 11.17 -3.04
CA VAL A 299 23.55 11.54 -1.78
C VAL A 299 22.65 11.24 -0.60
N LYS A 300 23.23 10.91 0.57
CA LYS A 300 22.46 10.62 1.80
C LYS A 300 22.11 11.86 2.63
N ASN A 301 22.72 12.99 2.29
CA ASN A 301 22.55 14.27 2.97
C ASN A 301 21.86 15.26 2.01
N PRO A 302 21.31 16.37 2.52
CA PRO A 302 20.76 17.42 1.67
C PRO A 302 21.74 17.82 0.55
N PRO A 303 21.28 17.96 -0.71
CA PRO A 303 22.15 18.22 -1.85
C PRO A 303 22.92 19.54 -1.67
N VAL A 304 24.21 19.52 -1.97
CA VAL A 304 25.07 20.72 -1.98
C VAL A 304 25.49 21.13 -3.39
N LYS A 305 25.33 20.24 -4.37
CA LYS A 305 25.54 20.51 -5.79
C LYS A 305 24.26 20.35 -6.60
N ASP A 306 24.20 21.01 -7.75
CA ASP A 306 23.05 20.96 -8.65
C ASP A 306 22.80 19.58 -9.24
N ASN A 307 23.84 18.74 -9.39
CA ASN A 307 23.72 17.37 -9.89
C ASN A 307 23.41 16.34 -8.79
N GLU A 308 23.25 16.72 -7.53
CA GLU A 308 22.99 15.78 -6.44
C GLU A 308 21.48 15.59 -6.18
N VAL A 309 21.05 14.35 -5.92
CA VAL A 309 19.68 13.95 -5.57
C VAL A 309 19.71 13.24 -4.22
N GLU A 310 18.94 13.74 -3.26
CA GLU A 310 18.91 13.16 -1.92
C GLU A 310 18.12 11.85 -1.88
N ALA A 311 18.79 10.79 -1.40
CA ALA A 311 18.24 9.48 -1.13
C ALA A 311 17.08 9.55 -0.13
N VAL A 312 16.02 8.79 -0.38
CA VAL A 312 14.97 8.58 0.62
C VAL A 312 15.45 7.57 1.65
N THR A 313 15.30 7.92 2.94
CA THR A 313 15.63 7.02 4.05
C THR A 313 14.72 5.78 3.99
N GLY A 314 15.32 4.59 4.00
CA GLY A 314 14.58 3.32 3.87
C GLY A 314 14.30 2.89 2.42
N ALA A 315 14.48 3.77 1.44
CA ALA A 315 14.22 3.52 0.01
C ALA A 315 15.40 3.99 -0.88
N THR A 316 16.63 3.78 -0.40
CA THR A 316 17.85 4.23 -1.10
C THR A 316 18.03 3.49 -2.43
N VAL A 317 17.77 2.18 -2.47
CA VAL A 317 17.89 1.37 -3.70
C VAL A 317 16.88 1.82 -4.75
N SER A 318 15.64 2.11 -4.35
CA SER A 318 14.59 2.69 -5.20
C SER A 318 15.01 4.06 -5.74
N THR A 319 15.58 4.91 -4.88
CA THR A 319 16.10 6.22 -5.28
C THR A 319 17.23 6.10 -6.32
N GLU A 320 18.15 5.15 -6.12
CA GLU A 320 19.22 4.85 -7.06
C GLU A 320 18.68 4.32 -8.39
N GLY A 321 17.65 3.48 -8.35
CA GLY A 321 16.99 2.97 -9.55
C GLY A 321 16.35 4.09 -10.38
N VAL A 322 15.52 4.96 -9.78
CA VAL A 322 14.95 6.11 -10.50
C VAL A 322 16.05 7.01 -11.06
N THR A 323 17.05 7.35 -10.23
CA THR A 323 18.18 8.19 -10.66
C THR A 323 18.98 7.54 -11.79
N GLY A 324 19.08 6.21 -11.79
CA GLY A 324 19.65 5.42 -12.88
C GLY A 324 18.86 5.56 -14.18
N GLY A 325 17.53 5.41 -14.12
CA GLY A 325 16.65 5.63 -15.27
C GLY A 325 16.78 7.06 -15.82
N VAL A 326 16.79 8.06 -14.93
CA VAL A 326 17.00 9.46 -15.32
C VAL A 326 18.36 9.67 -15.99
N ASN A 327 19.43 9.11 -15.43
CA ASN A 327 20.76 9.20 -16.02
C ASN A 327 20.87 8.50 -17.38
N ASN A 328 20.15 7.40 -17.59
CA ASN A 328 20.10 6.73 -18.88
C ASN A 328 19.35 7.56 -19.92
N ALA A 329 18.28 8.25 -19.53
CA ALA A 329 17.61 9.25 -20.38
C ALA A 329 18.52 10.44 -20.71
N ILE A 330 19.23 11.01 -19.73
CA ILE A 330 20.23 12.08 -19.93
C ILE A 330 21.30 11.65 -20.93
N LYS A 331 21.89 10.47 -20.72
CA LYS A 331 22.94 9.92 -21.59
C LYS A 331 22.43 9.79 -23.03
N PHE A 332 21.25 9.20 -23.21
CA PHE A 332 20.65 9.03 -24.52
C PHE A 332 20.38 10.38 -25.20
N TYR A 333 19.82 11.34 -24.46
CA TYR A 333 19.59 12.70 -24.97
C TYR A 333 20.90 13.31 -25.50
N ASN A 334 21.96 13.32 -24.69
CA ASN A 334 23.24 13.91 -25.07
C ASN A 334 23.93 13.20 -26.24
N GLU A 335 23.78 11.89 -26.36
CA GLU A 335 24.46 11.10 -27.40
C GLU A 335 23.69 11.05 -28.73
N LYS A 336 22.35 11.11 -28.69
CA LYS A 336 21.50 10.80 -29.85
C LYS A 336 20.56 11.93 -30.29
N LEU A 337 20.19 12.84 -29.38
CA LEU A 337 19.12 13.83 -29.63
C LEU A 337 19.60 15.28 -29.57
N LYS A 338 20.58 15.57 -28.71
CA LYS A 338 21.18 16.90 -28.56
C LYS A 338 21.90 17.26 -29.85
N LYS A 339 21.41 18.31 -30.53
CA LYS A 339 22.01 18.87 -31.74
C LYS A 339 22.97 20.00 -31.38
#